data_AF-A0A928ZZD3-F1
#
_entry.id   AF-A0A928ZZD3-F1
#
_cell.length_a   1.000
_cell.length_b   1.000
_cell.length_c   1.000
_cell.angle_alpha   90.00
_cell.angle_beta   90.00
_cell.angle_gamma   90.00
#
_symmetry.space_group_name_H-M   'P 1'
#
loop_
_entity.id
_entity.type
_entity.pdbx_description
1 polymer ?
#
loop_
_entity_poly.entity_id
_entity_poly.type
_entity_poly.pdbx_seq_one_letter_code
_entity_poly.pdbx_strand_id
1 'polypeptide(L)'
;MTWRSTPETSDKILGSLPYLLPLFRAVLVGGAIFKLIANFPVLAPIGEVLLLLITPVMFVYGLLPFGLGDIAVFFAIFFLVVRNPNISHFIRFNALQAILIGFIISIGSLLLSVVSLPGLELVTDTFYNMLLFGGVAAVG
;
A
#
# COMPACT_ATOMS: atom_id res chain seq x y z
N MET A 1 6.09 -27.42 -23.56
CA MET A 1 5.51 -26.59 -22.48
C MET A 1 6.39 -26.74 -21.24
N THR A 2 7.48 -25.97 -21.16
CA THR A 2 8.34 -25.95 -19.97
C THR A 2 7.69 -25.04 -18.93
N TRP A 3 6.98 -25.67 -18.02
CA TRP A 3 6.30 -25.04 -16.89
C TRP A 3 7.31 -24.30 -16.00
N ARG A 4 7.15 -22.97 -15.92
CA ARG A 4 7.74 -22.01 -14.96
C ARG A 4 9.23 -22.18 -14.67
N SER A 5 10.06 -21.37 -15.33
CA SER A 5 11.36 -20.99 -14.79
C SER A 5 11.17 -20.34 -13.42
N THR A 6 11.89 -20.83 -12.41
CA THR A 6 11.97 -20.20 -11.09
C THR A 6 12.31 -18.71 -11.27
N PRO A 7 11.56 -17.76 -10.68
CA PRO A 7 11.88 -16.35 -10.80
C PRO A 7 13.30 -16.10 -10.32
N GLU A 8 14.07 -15.37 -11.12
CA GLU A 8 15.39 -14.91 -10.72
C GLU A 8 15.29 -14.03 -9.47
N THR A 9 16.39 -13.89 -8.74
CA THR A 9 16.43 -13.04 -7.55
C THR A 9 16.10 -11.58 -7.88
N SER A 10 16.52 -11.11 -9.07
CA SER A 10 16.15 -9.81 -9.64
C SER A 10 14.64 -9.64 -9.75
N ASP A 11 13.94 -10.62 -10.34
CA ASP A 11 12.49 -10.62 -10.49
C ASP A 11 11.75 -10.62 -9.15
N LYS A 12 12.28 -11.28 -8.14
CA LYS A 12 11.71 -11.28 -6.78
C LYS A 12 11.80 -9.90 -6.14
N ILE A 13 12.96 -9.26 -6.24
CA ILE A 13 13.17 -7.90 -5.69
C ILE A 13 12.30 -6.91 -6.45
N LEU A 14 12.33 -6.92 -7.79
CA LEU A 14 11.54 -5.99 -8.60
C LEU A 14 10.03 -6.24 -8.47
N GLY A 15 9.62 -7.49 -8.26
CA GLY A 15 8.23 -7.86 -8.01
C GLY A 15 7.73 -7.45 -6.63
N SER A 16 8.60 -7.32 -5.62
CA SER A 16 8.18 -6.86 -4.28
C SER A 16 8.09 -5.34 -4.17
N LEU A 17 8.88 -4.58 -4.93
CA LEU A 17 8.88 -3.11 -4.88
C LEU A 17 7.49 -2.46 -5.02
N PRO A 18 6.60 -2.89 -5.94
CA PRO A 18 5.26 -2.31 -6.05
C PRO A 18 4.44 -2.38 -4.76
N TYR A 19 4.70 -3.35 -3.86
CA TYR A 19 3.99 -3.48 -2.58
C TYR A 19 4.30 -2.35 -1.59
N LEU A 20 5.33 -1.55 -1.82
CA LEU A 20 5.53 -0.31 -1.06
C LEU A 20 4.35 0.67 -1.25
N LEU A 21 3.65 0.63 -2.39
CA LEU A 21 2.50 1.49 -2.65
C LEU A 21 1.26 1.18 -1.80
N PRO A 22 0.76 -0.08 -1.73
CA PRO A 22 -0.31 -0.42 -0.81
C PRO A 22 0.14 -0.31 0.65
N LEU A 23 1.41 -0.57 0.98
CA LEU A 23 1.92 -0.36 2.34
C LEU A 23 1.79 1.10 2.77
N PHE A 24 2.23 2.04 1.92
CA PHE A 24 2.06 3.47 2.16
C PHE A 24 0.60 3.84 2.43
N ARG A 25 -0.32 3.34 1.59
CA ARG A 25 -1.77 3.58 1.75
C ARG A 25 -2.32 2.98 3.03
N ALA A 26 -1.89 1.77 3.39
CA ALA A 26 -2.32 1.06 4.60
C ALA A 26 -1.86 1.79 5.87
N VAL A 27 -0.58 2.17 5.93
CA VAL A 27 0.01 2.82 7.11
C VAL A 27 -0.67 4.16 7.39
N LEU A 28 -0.98 4.94 6.36
CA LEU A 28 -1.61 6.24 6.51
C LEU A 28 -3.15 6.21 6.52
N VAL A 29 -3.78 5.04 6.42
CA VAL A 29 -5.24 4.91 6.28
C VAL A 29 -5.95 5.49 7.50
N GLY A 30 -6.76 6.54 7.32
CA GLY A 30 -7.56 7.15 8.39
C GLY A 30 -6.79 7.56 9.65
N GLY A 31 -5.46 7.69 9.59
CA GLY A 31 -4.60 7.87 10.77
C GLY A 31 -4.57 6.67 11.73
N ALA A 32 -4.97 5.47 11.28
CA ALA A 32 -5.10 4.26 12.07
C ALA A 32 -3.82 3.91 12.83
N ILE A 33 -2.65 4.03 12.19
CA ILE A 33 -1.37 3.72 12.83
C ILE A 33 -1.09 4.64 14.03
N PHE A 34 -1.41 5.93 13.92
CA PHE A 34 -1.19 6.90 15.00
C PHE A 34 -2.15 6.65 16.16
N LYS A 35 -3.42 6.36 15.87
CA LYS A 35 -4.40 5.95 16.88
C LYS A 35 -3.99 4.65 17.57
N LEU A 36 -3.49 3.67 16.81
CA LEU A 36 -3.01 2.39 17.34
C LEU A 36 -1.84 2.61 18.32
N ILE A 37 -0.85 3.41 17.95
CA ILE A 37 0.31 3.71 18.81
C ILE A 37 -0.11 4.48 20.07
N ALA A 38 -1.02 5.45 19.93
CA ALA A 38 -1.54 6.21 21.06
C ALA A 38 -2.27 5.32 22.08
N ASN A 39 -3.07 4.36 21.60
CA ASN A 39 -3.79 3.41 22.46
C ASN A 39 -2.90 2.28 23.01
N PHE A 40 -1.88 1.88 22.25
CA PHE A 40 -0.96 0.80 22.60
C PHE A 40 0.50 1.24 22.42
N PRO A 41 1.08 1.99 23.37
CA PRO A 41 2.44 2.53 23.25
C PRO A 41 3.52 1.45 23.05
N VAL A 42 3.26 0.21 23.49
CA VAL A 42 4.15 -0.95 23.28
C VAL A 42 4.39 -1.25 21.79
N LEU A 43 3.48 -0.83 20.89
CA LEU A 43 3.60 -1.02 19.45
C LEU A 43 4.35 0.11 18.73
N ALA A 44 4.78 1.16 19.45
CA ALA A 44 5.50 2.30 18.87
C ALA A 44 6.72 1.89 18.02
N PRO A 45 7.59 0.94 18.45
CA PRO A 45 8.76 0.56 17.64
C PRO A 45 8.38 -0.05 16.29
N ILE A 46 7.29 -0.82 16.24
CA ILE A 46 6.79 -1.42 14.99
C ILE A 46 6.23 -0.34 14.08
N GLY A 47 5.50 0.62 14.66
CA GLY A 47 5.01 1.80 13.95
C GLY A 47 6.12 2.61 13.29
N GLU A 48 7.22 2.84 14.00
CA GLU A 48 8.39 3.57 13.47
C GLU A 48 9.04 2.84 12.28
N VAL A 49 9.16 1.51 12.34
CA VAL A 49 9.68 0.71 11.22
C VAL A 49 8.76 0.81 10.00
N LEU A 50 7.44 0.73 10.19
CA LEU A 50 6.48 0.89 9.11
C LEU A 50 6.55 2.29 8.47
N LEU A 51 6.67 3.34 9.30
CA LEU A 51 6.85 4.72 8.83
C LEU A 51 8.17 4.88 8.05
N LEU A 52 9.25 4.25 8.51
CA LEU A 52 10.53 4.27 7.81
C LEU A 52 10.42 3.62 6.41
N LEU A 53 9.77 2.46 6.32
CA LEU A 53 9.61 1.72 5.06
C LEU A 53 8.85 2.50 3.99
N ILE A 54 7.89 3.34 4.39
CA ILE A 54 7.09 4.14 3.45
C ILE A 54 7.75 5.48 3.06
N THR A 55 8.86 5.85 3.70
CA THR A 55 9.56 7.12 3.46
C THR A 55 9.98 7.32 1.99
N PRO A 56 10.50 6.31 1.26
CA PRO A 56 10.82 6.47 -0.15
C PRO A 56 9.59 6.79 -1.00
N VAL A 57 8.43 6.20 -0.67
CA VAL A 57 7.17 6.46 -1.38
C VAL A 57 6.68 7.87 -1.10
N MET A 58 6.74 8.32 0.16
CA MET A 58 6.42 9.71 0.55
C MET A 58 7.25 10.71 -0.24
N PHE A 59 8.55 10.47 -0.35
CA PHE A 59 9.44 11.34 -1.11
C PHE A 59 9.02 11.41 -2.58
N VAL A 60 8.83 10.25 -3.23
CA VAL A 60 8.44 10.18 -4.65
C VAL A 60 7.09 10.86 -4.90
N TYR A 61 6.10 10.65 -4.02
CA TYR A 61 4.79 11.29 -4.15
C TYR A 61 4.87 12.82 -3.96
N GLY A 62 5.76 13.28 -3.08
CA GLY A 62 6.00 14.70 -2.83
C GLY A 62 6.72 15.44 -3.96
N LEU A 63 7.28 14.74 -4.96
CA LEU A 63 7.94 15.37 -6.11
C LEU A 63 6.96 16.12 -7.03
N LEU A 64 5.67 15.74 -7.01
CA LEU A 64 4.65 16.35 -7.85
C LEU A 64 3.76 17.30 -7.03
N PRO A 65 3.52 18.53 -7.52
CA PRO A 65 2.67 19.49 -6.82
C PRO A 65 1.20 19.04 -6.82
N PHE A 66 0.39 19.69 -5.99
CA PHE A 66 -1.06 19.48 -5.87
C PHE A 66 -1.50 18.07 -5.43
N GLY A 67 -0.59 17.28 -4.86
CA GLY A 67 -0.91 15.92 -4.40
C GLY A 67 -1.16 14.93 -5.54
N LEU A 68 -0.73 15.23 -6.77
CA LEU A 68 -0.92 14.35 -7.93
C LEU A 68 0.08 13.18 -7.99
N GLY A 69 1.00 13.10 -7.02
CA GLY A 69 2.06 12.10 -6.97
C GLY A 69 1.56 10.66 -6.98
N ASP A 70 0.50 10.37 -6.23
CA ASP A 70 -0.04 9.02 -6.10
C ASP A 70 -0.71 8.51 -7.39
N ILE A 71 -1.46 9.38 -8.07
CA ILE A 71 -2.11 9.11 -9.36
C ILE A 71 -1.05 8.96 -10.46
N ALA A 72 -0.04 9.84 -10.48
CA ALA A 72 1.04 9.77 -11.45
C ALA A 72 1.83 8.46 -11.30
N VAL A 73 2.17 8.06 -10.07
CA VAL A 73 2.85 6.78 -9.82
C VAL A 73 1.98 5.58 -10.18
N PHE A 74 0.67 5.63 -9.93
CA PHE A 74 -0.25 4.58 -10.39
C PHE A 74 -0.17 4.39 -11.91
N PHE A 75 -0.29 5.48 -12.69
CA PHE A 75 -0.22 5.41 -14.14
C PHE A 75 1.16 4.98 -14.63
N ALA A 76 2.24 5.47 -13.99
CA ALA A 76 3.59 5.07 -14.31
C ALA A 76 3.78 3.55 -14.16
N ILE A 77 3.40 2.95 -13.03
CA ILE A 77 3.52 1.50 -12.85
C ILE A 77 2.59 0.74 -13.81
N PHE A 78 1.37 1.21 -14.02
CA PHE A 78 0.44 0.53 -14.91
C PHE A 78 0.95 0.48 -16.36
N PHE A 79 1.39 1.60 -16.91
CA PHE A 79 1.86 1.64 -18.29
C PHE A 79 3.27 1.08 -18.48
N LEU A 80 4.21 1.43 -17.59
CA LEU A 80 5.62 1.05 -17.75
C LEU A 80 5.90 -0.39 -17.29
N VAL A 81 5.15 -0.89 -16.31
CA VAL A 81 5.35 -2.23 -15.74
C VAL A 81 4.28 -3.20 -16.22
N VAL A 82 3.02 -2.98 -15.83
CA VAL A 82 1.95 -3.97 -16.04
C VAL A 82 1.67 -4.22 -17.52
N ARG A 83 1.64 -3.16 -18.33
CA ARG A 83 1.35 -3.23 -19.77
C ARG A 83 2.57 -3.54 -20.64
N ASN A 84 3.76 -3.63 -20.06
CA ASN A 84 4.99 -3.85 -20.81
C ASN A 84 5.27 -5.36 -20.98
N PRO A 85 5.18 -5.91 -22.20
CA PRO A 85 5.39 -7.34 -22.44
C PRO A 85 6.85 -7.78 -22.24
N ASN A 86 7.81 -6.84 -22.26
CA ASN A 86 9.23 -7.12 -22.05
C ASN A 86 9.58 -7.38 -20.58
N ILE A 87 8.67 -7.03 -19.65
CA ILE A 87 8.85 -7.30 -18.23
C ILE A 87 8.28 -8.69 -17.92
N SER A 88 8.97 -9.41 -17.04
CA SER A 88 8.60 -10.78 -16.67
C SER A 88 7.18 -10.85 -16.12
N HIS A 89 6.50 -11.95 -16.43
CA HIS A 89 5.13 -12.17 -15.95
C HIS A 89 5.02 -12.07 -14.43
N PHE A 90 6.05 -12.52 -13.69
CA PHE A 90 6.08 -12.48 -12.23
C PHE A 90 6.00 -11.03 -11.69
N ILE A 91 6.82 -10.13 -12.23
CA ILE A 91 6.83 -8.72 -11.81
C ILE A 91 5.48 -8.07 -12.14
N ARG A 92 4.95 -8.29 -13.35
CA ARG A 92 3.66 -7.70 -13.78
C ARG A 92 2.49 -8.17 -12.92
N PHE A 93 2.48 -9.44 -12.54
CA PHE A 93 1.45 -10.01 -11.68
C PHE A 93 1.48 -9.36 -10.29
N ASN A 94 2.65 -9.28 -9.66
CA ASN A 94 2.79 -8.63 -8.36
C ASN A 94 2.49 -7.13 -8.42
N ALA A 95 2.91 -6.44 -9.48
CA ALA A 95 2.58 -5.03 -9.69
C ALA A 95 1.06 -4.80 -9.81
N LEU A 96 0.35 -5.68 -10.53
CA LEU A 96 -1.11 -5.61 -10.62
C LEU A 96 -1.77 -5.88 -9.26
N GLN A 97 -1.31 -6.88 -8.51
CA GLN A 97 -1.81 -7.16 -7.17
C GLN A 97 -1.63 -5.98 -6.22
N ALA A 98 -0.42 -5.39 -6.20
CA ALA A 98 -0.13 -4.23 -5.36
C ALA A 98 -1.02 -3.02 -5.68
N ILE A 99 -1.25 -2.76 -6.97
CA ILE A 99 -2.18 -1.73 -7.43
C ILE A 99 -3.60 -2.01 -6.93
N LEU A 100 -4.10 -3.25 -7.08
CA LEU A 100 -5.45 -3.62 -6.65
C LEU A 100 -5.64 -3.48 -5.13
N ILE A 101 -4.66 -3.92 -4.34
CA ILE A 101 -4.71 -3.75 -2.87
C ILE A 101 -4.74 -2.26 -2.51
N GLY A 102 -3.88 -1.45 -3.14
CA GLY A 102 -3.87 0.00 -2.92
C GLY A 102 -5.21 0.63 -3.26
N PHE A 103 -5.85 0.20 -4.34
CA PHE A 103 -7.17 0.65 -4.75
C PHE A 103 -8.27 0.28 -3.73
N ILE A 104 -8.26 -0.96 -3.22
CA ILE A 104 -9.20 -1.42 -2.18
C ILE A 104 -9.05 -0.58 -0.91
N ILE A 105 -7.82 -0.31 -0.46
CA ILE A 105 -7.57 0.52 0.73
C ILE A 105 -8.05 1.95 0.51
N SER A 106 -7.76 2.55 -0.66
CA SER A 106 -8.21 3.90 -1.00
C SER A 106 -9.73 4.01 -1.02
N ILE A 107 -10.44 3.07 -1.68
CA ILE A 107 -11.91 3.06 -1.69
C ILE A 107 -12.46 2.83 -0.29
N GLY A 108 -11.92 1.84 0.46
CA GLY A 108 -12.37 1.57 1.82
C GLY A 108 -12.25 2.80 2.72
N SER A 109 -11.11 3.50 2.65
CA SER A 109 -10.89 4.75 3.38
C SER A 109 -11.89 5.85 2.99
N LEU A 110 -12.16 6.02 1.68
CA LEU A 110 -13.14 6.99 1.20
C LEU A 110 -14.58 6.66 1.64
N LEU A 111 -14.94 5.38 1.67
CA LEU A 111 -16.26 4.96 2.18
C LEU A 111 -16.38 5.24 3.69
N LEU A 112 -15.33 4.93 4.46
CA LEU A 112 -15.32 5.16 5.91
C LEU A 112 -15.33 6.64 6.27
N SER A 113 -14.71 7.51 5.47
CA SER A 113 -14.74 8.96 5.70
C SER A 113 -16.11 9.58 5.48
N VAL A 114 -16.96 8.96 4.64
CA VAL A 114 -18.36 9.38 4.44
C VAL A 114 -19.26 8.89 5.58
N VAL A 115 -18.96 7.74 6.17
CA VAL A 115 -19.78 7.09 7.21
C VAL A 115 -19.37 7.51 8.64
N SER A 116 -18.26 8.24 8.81
CA SER A 116 -17.77 8.65 10.13
C SER A 116 -18.73 9.63 10.82
N LEU A 117 -19.61 9.10 11.65
CA LEU A 117 -20.61 9.82 12.45
C LEU A 117 -20.32 9.64 13.94
N PRO A 118 -20.64 10.64 14.79
CA PRO A 118 -20.55 10.50 16.24
C PRO A 118 -21.33 9.28 16.74
N GLY A 119 -20.70 8.45 17.57
CA GLY A 119 -21.28 7.20 18.10
C GLY A 119 -21.00 5.93 17.28
N LEU A 120 -20.42 6.05 16.08
CA LEU A 120 -19.94 4.89 15.27
C LEU A 120 -18.41 4.71 15.30
N GLU A 121 -17.71 5.41 16.19
CA GLU A 121 -16.26 5.48 16.27
C GLU A 121 -15.62 4.08 16.34
N LEU A 122 -16.15 3.20 17.18
CA LEU A 122 -15.69 1.82 17.31
C LEU A 122 -15.74 1.06 15.98
N VAL A 123 -16.83 1.22 15.23
CA VAL A 123 -17.01 0.56 13.93
C VAL A 123 -16.01 1.14 12.94
N THR A 124 -15.93 2.47 12.83
CA THR A 124 -15.00 3.12 11.89
C THR A 124 -13.55 2.79 12.18
N ASP A 125 -13.14 2.79 13.45
CA ASP A 125 -11.77 2.47 13.85
C ASP A 125 -11.44 1.00 13.63
N THR A 126 -12.41 0.10 13.84
CA THR A 126 -12.23 -1.33 13.53
C THR A 126 -11.98 -1.55 12.03
N PHE A 127 -12.74 -0.89 11.16
CA PHE A 127 -12.53 -1.00 9.72
C PHE A 127 -11.21 -0.33 9.27
N TYR A 128 -10.84 0.82 9.84
CA TYR A 128 -9.54 1.42 9.56
C TYR A 128 -8.38 0.51 9.99
N ASN A 129 -8.48 -0.12 11.16
CA ASN A 129 -7.51 -1.11 11.62
C ASN A 129 -7.48 -2.35 10.72
N MET A 130 -8.63 -2.83 10.23
CA MET A 130 -8.70 -3.91 9.27
C MET A 130 -7.96 -3.57 7.97
N LEU A 131 -8.13 -2.36 7.44
CA LEU A 131 -7.41 -1.91 6.25
C LEU A 131 -5.90 -1.77 6.50
N LEU A 132 -5.50 -1.27 7.67
CA LEU A 132 -4.09 -1.19 8.08
C LEU A 132 -3.46 -2.58 8.14
N PHE A 133 -4.02 -3.49 8.94
CA PHE A 133 -3.45 -4.82 9.13
C PHE A 133 -3.53 -5.68 7.87
N GLY A 134 -4.63 -5.60 7.12
CA GLY A 134 -4.77 -6.28 5.83
C GLY A 134 -3.75 -5.79 4.80
N GLY A 135 -3.50 -4.48 4.75
CA GLY A 135 -2.48 -3.91 3.88
C GLY A 135 -1.05 -4.29 4.27
N VAL A 136 -0.73 -4.31 5.57
CA VAL A 136 0.57 -4.78 6.07
C VAL A 136 0.77 -6.27 5.78
N ALA A 137 -0.25 -7.09 6.02
CA ALA A 137 -0.21 -8.52 5.75
C ALA A 137 -0.04 -8.85 4.26
N ALA A 138 -0.47 -7.97 3.36
CA ALA A 138 -0.29 -8.17 1.93
C ALA A 138 1.15 -7.94 1.44
N VAL A 139 2.02 -7.37 2.29
CA VAL A 139 3.43 -7.09 1.98
C VAL A 139 4.40 -8.09 2.63
N GLY A 140 3.93 -8.88 3.61
CA GLY A 140 4.70 -9.92 4.30
C GLY A 140 4.42 -11.32 3.78
#